data_AF-A0A265NB11-F1
#
_entry.id   AF-A0A265NB11-F1
#
_cell.length_a   1.000
_cell.length_b   1.000
_cell.length_c   1.000
_cell.angle_alpha   90.00
_cell.angle_beta   90.00
_cell.angle_gamma   90.00
#
_symmetry.space_group_name_H-M   'P 1'
#
loop_
_entity.id
_entity.type
_entity.pdbx_description
1 polymer ?
#
loop_
_entity_poly.entity_id
_entity_poly.type
_entity_poly.pdbx_seq_one_letter_code
_entity_poly.pdbx_strand_id
1 'polypeptide(L)' 'MEKEHKYFVSYIYSEGWGNIDVTLTEPIQNIDDIRSMEQAIAENQELDESVCVQNFIAL' A
#
# COMPACT_ATOMS: atom_id res chain seq x y z
N MET A 1 21.28 -10.98 5.95
CA MET A 1 19.95 -11.24 5.36
C MET A 1 19.13 -10.00 5.65
N GLU A 2 18.78 -9.25 4.62
CA GLU A 2 17.80 -8.17 4.76
C GLU A 2 16.49 -8.82 5.23
N LYS A 3 15.85 -8.22 6.22
CA LYS A 3 14.56 -8.70 6.72
C LYS A 3 13.50 -8.14 5.79
N GLU A 4 12.74 -9.01 5.14
CA GLU A 4 11.59 -8.57 4.34
C GLU A 4 10.46 -8.12 5.27
N HIS A 5 9.84 -6.99 4.92
CA HIS A 5 8.73 -6.40 5.64
C HIS A 5 7.44 -6.62 4.87
N LYS A 6 6.53 -7.44 5.41
CA LYS A 6 5.24 -7.75 4.78
C LYS A 6 4.14 -6.89 5.37
N TYR A 7 3.36 -6.28 4.50
CA TYR A 7 2.24 -5.41 4.83
C TYR A 7 0.98 -5.93 4.16
N PHE A 8 -0.06 -6.18 4.96
CA PHE A 8 -1.39 -6.34 4.41
C PHE A 8 -2.01 -4.96 4.26
N VAL A 9 -2.32 -4.58 3.02
CA VAL A 9 -2.79 -3.25 2.65
C VAL A 9 -4.22 -3.36 2.16
N SER A 10 -5.15 -2.71 2.85
CA SER A 10 -6.52 -2.50 2.37
C SER A 10 -6.66 -1.08 1.83
N TYR A 11 -7.23 -0.93 0.65
CA TYR A 11 -7.44 0.36 0.02
C TYR A 11 -8.88 0.57 -0.44
N ILE A 12 -9.32 1.82 -0.44
CA ILE A 12 -10.63 2.25 -0.95
C ILE A 12 -10.42 3.15 -2.15
N TYR A 13 -11.27 2.98 -3.16
CA TYR A 13 -11.34 3.81 -4.37
C TYR A 13 -12.78 4.16 -4.73
N SER A 14 -12.96 4.99 -5.76
CA SER A 14 -14.26 5.58 -6.13
C SER A 14 -15.37 4.54 -6.35
N GLU A 15 -15.05 3.36 -6.89
CA GLU A 15 -16.03 2.33 -7.21
C GLU A 15 -16.03 1.15 -6.23
N GLY A 16 -15.20 1.16 -5.18
CA GLY A 16 -15.13 0.05 -4.25
C GLY A 16 -13.95 0.05 -3.30
N TRP A 17 -13.55 -1.16 -2.89
CA TRP A 17 -12.41 -1.39 -2.02
C TRP A 17 -11.68 -2.67 -2.44
N GLY A 18 -10.40 -2.76 -2.12
CA GLY A 18 -9.55 -3.89 -2.42
C GLY A 18 -8.54 -4.16 -1.32
N ASN A 19 -7.79 -5.24 -1.47
CA ASN A 19 -6.66 -5.55 -0.60
C ASN A 19 -5.51 -6.18 -1.40
N ILE A 20 -4.30 -5.99 -0.91
CA ILE A 20 -3.08 -6.54 -1.48
C ILE A 20 -2.04 -6.80 -0.38
N ASP A 21 -1.24 -7.85 -0.56
CA ASP A 21 -0.04 -8.10 0.23
C ASP A 21 1.16 -7.41 -0.43
N VAL A 22 1.80 -6.50 0.31
CA VAL A 22 3.00 -5.79 -0.14
C VAL A 22 4.22 -6.30 0.62
N THR A 23 5.30 -6.58 -0.08
CA THR A 23 6.60 -6.94 0.54
C THR A 23 7.62 -5.88 0.19
N LEU A 24 8.23 -5.26 1.20
CA LEU A 24 9.25 -4.24 1.05
C LEU A 24 10.60 -4.74 1.61
N THR A 25 11.69 -4.30 0.98
CA THR A 25 13.06 -4.55 1.45
C THR A 25 13.43 -3.65 2.64
N GLU A 26 12.76 -2.51 2.77
CA GLU A 26 12.90 -1.56 3.87
C GLU A 26 11.53 -1.31 4.52
N PRO A 27 11.46 -1.12 5.85
CA PRO A 27 10.19 -0.86 6.52
C PRO A 27 9.69 0.55 6.24
N ILE A 28 8.37 0.72 6.12
CA ILE A 28 7.70 2.03 6.09
C ILE A 28 8.16 2.87 7.28
N GLN A 29 8.76 4.03 7.02
CA GLN A 29 9.30 4.94 8.03
C GLN A 29 8.40 6.16 8.25
N ASN A 30 7.70 6.62 7.22
CA ASN A 30 6.96 7.88 7.26
C ASN A 30 5.73 7.91 6.34
N ILE A 31 5.03 9.06 6.32
CA ILE A 31 3.81 9.26 5.54
C ILE A 31 4.06 9.35 4.02
N ASP A 32 5.24 9.76 3.58
CA ASP A 32 5.57 9.84 2.16
C ASP A 32 5.78 8.44 1.56
N ASP A 33 6.24 7.47 2.36
CA ASP A 33 6.26 6.06 1.98
C ASP A 33 4.83 5.52 1.74
N ILE A 34 3.88 5.93 2.59
CA ILE A 34 2.46 5.57 2.47
C ILE A 34 1.86 6.17 1.19
N ARG A 35 2.13 7.45 0.91
CA ARG A 35 1.66 8.12 -0.31
C ARG A 35 2.24 7.50 -1.57
N SER A 36 3.52 7.14 -1.53
CA SER A 36 4.18 6.45 -2.64
C SER A 36 3.53 5.08 -2.89
N MET A 37 3.12 4.39 -1.81
CA MET A 37 2.39 3.13 -1.91
C MET A 37 0.97 3.33 -2.49
N GLU A 38 0.23 4.34 -2.04
CA GLU A 38 -1.08 4.69 -2.59
C GLU A 38 -1.01 4.94 -4.09
N GLN A 39 -0.02 5.73 -4.53
CA GLN A 39 0.23 5.99 -5.94
C GLN A 39 0.58 4.70 -6.70
N ALA A 40 1.49 3.89 -6.18
CA ALA A 40 1.89 2.64 -6.83
C ALA A 40 0.71 1.65 -6.96
N ILE A 41 -0.20 1.60 -5.99
CA ILE A 41 -1.42 0.78 -6.06
C ILE A 41 -2.37 1.33 -7.13
N ALA A 42 -2.58 2.65 -7.17
CA ALA A 42 -3.42 3.27 -8.18
C ALA A 42 -2.92 2.96 -9.60
N GLU A 43 -1.61 3.11 -9.84
CA GLU A 43 -0.97 2.83 -11.12
C GLU A 43 -1.04 1.34 -11.50
N ASN A 44 -0.73 0.42 -10.57
CA ASN A 44 -0.74 -1.03 -10.86
C ASN A 44 -2.14 -1.60 -11.09
N GLN A 45 -3.16 -1.01 -10.48
CA GLN A 45 -4.54 -1.46 -10.59
C GLN A 45 -5.36 -0.65 -11.61
N GLU A 46 -4.72 0.27 -12.34
CA GLU A 46 -5.37 1.18 -13.30
C GLU A 46 -6.57 1.93 -12.68
N LEU A 47 -6.43 2.37 -11.42
CA LEU A 47 -7.47 3.08 -10.69
C LEU A 47 -7.38 4.58 -10.95
N ASP A 48 -8.53 5.20 -11.21
CA ASP A 48 -8.55 6.56 -11.73
C ASP A 48 -7.85 7.56 -10.82
N GLU A 49 -8.27 7.82 -9.56
CA GLU A 49 -7.67 8.96 -8.83
C GLU A 49 -7.63 8.91 -7.30
N SER A 50 -8.18 7.90 -6.62
CA SER A 50 -8.16 7.89 -5.15
C SER A 50 -7.97 6.50 -4.59
N VAL A 51 -6.79 6.26 -4.01
CA VAL A 51 -6.49 5.09 -3.20
C VAL A 51 -6.15 5.61 -1.81
N CYS A 52 -6.92 5.21 -0.80
CA CYS A 52 -6.61 5.50 0.59
C CYS A 52 -6.27 4.20 1.32
N VAL A 53 -5.04 4.08 1.84
CA VAL A 53 -4.63 2.88 2.58
C VAL A 53 -5.08 2.96 4.04
N GLN A 54 -5.86 1.97 4.48
CA GLN A 54 -6.49 1.97 5.81
C GLN A 54 -5.91 0.98 6.81
N ASN A 55 -5.18 -0.05 6.37
CA ASN A 55 -4.56 -1.02 7.27
C ASN A 55 -3.12 -1.25 6.86
N PHE A 56 -2.24 -1.22 7.85
CA PHE A 56 -0.84 -1.63 7.76
C PHE A 56 -0.60 -2.63 8.87
N ILE A 57 -0.40 -3.90 8.51
CA ILE A 57 0.04 -4.91 9.48
C ILE A 57 1.56 -4.99 9.40
N ALA A 58 2.24 -4.65 10.50
CA ALA A 58 3.63 -4.97 10.74
C ALA A 58 3.70 -6.23 11.62
N LEU A 59 4.55 -7.20 11.26
CA LEU A 59 5.09 -8.20 12.18
C LEU A 59 6.60 -8.04 12.26
#